data_AF-A0A368PXE0-F1
#
_entry.id   AF-A0A368PXE0-F1
#
_cell.length_a   1.000
_cell.length_b   1.000
_cell.length_c   1.000
_cell.angle_alpha   90.00
_cell.angle_beta   90.00
_cell.angle_gamma   90.00
#
_symmetry.space_group_name_H-M   'P 1'
#
loop_
_entity.id
_entity.type
_entity.pdbx_description
1 polymer ?
#
loop_
_entity_poly.entity_id
_entity_poly.type
_entity_poly.pdbx_seq_one_letter_code
_entity_poly.pdbx_strand_id
1 'polypeptide(L)'
;MTIKLSVAVTNCDQLILTCPFAALVWSQLGIDTRGCKVSAISTVPHPTRLPSEHFDCFLLLVTWQLWKHRKDMVLNEAHPYLDRLWTDCKQDTRLWSCRWPAADRPIADAWCPVFSSM
;
A
#
# COMPACT_ATOMS: atom_id res chain seq x y z
N MET A 1 -15.82 22.19 0.76
CA MET A 1 -14.54 22.07 1.48
C MET A 1 -13.47 21.76 0.45
N THR A 2 -12.89 22.81 -0.13
CA THR A 2 -12.02 22.72 -1.31
C THR A 2 -10.62 22.36 -0.87
N ILE A 3 -10.18 21.13 -1.14
CA ILE A 3 -8.80 20.71 -0.90
C ILE A 3 -7.93 21.47 -1.91
N LYS A 4 -7.30 22.56 -1.44
CA LYS A 4 -6.22 23.22 -2.18
C LYS A 4 -5.08 22.21 -2.33
N LEU A 5 -4.94 21.65 -3.52
CA LEU A 5 -3.73 20.98 -3.97
C LEU A 5 -2.61 22.03 -4.08
N SER A 6 -1.98 22.34 -2.95
CA SER A 6 -0.67 22.97 -2.95
C SER A 6 0.32 21.94 -3.48
N VAL A 7 0.72 22.11 -4.74
CA VAL A 7 1.84 21.39 -5.35
C VAL A 7 3.13 21.91 -4.72
N ALA A 8 3.38 21.53 -3.47
CA ALA A 8 4.72 21.49 -2.93
C ALA A 8 5.30 20.12 -3.32
N VAL A 9 6.53 20.09 -3.83
CA VAL A 9 7.24 18.84 -4.10
C VAL A 9 7.19 17.97 -2.84
N THR A 10 6.26 17.03 -2.85
CA THR A 10 5.97 16.18 -1.70
C THR A 10 7.01 15.08 -1.79
N ASN A 11 7.99 15.10 -0.89
CA ASN A 11 8.99 14.04 -0.81
C ASN A 11 8.28 12.67 -0.84
N CYS A 12 8.87 11.63 -1.43
CA CYS A 12 8.26 10.30 -1.54
C CYS A 12 7.73 9.81 -0.18
N ASP A 13 8.46 10.10 0.90
CA ASP A 13 8.06 9.84 2.28
C ASP A 13 6.70 10.45 2.63
N GLN A 14 6.49 11.71 2.26
CA GLN A 14 5.23 12.39 2.56
C GLN A 14 4.06 11.88 1.72
N LEU A 15 4.35 11.47 0.48
CA LEU A 15 3.32 10.97 -0.44
C LEU A 15 2.84 9.59 -0.04
N ILE A 16 3.78 8.71 0.32
CA ILE A 16 3.57 7.29 0.52
C ILE A 16 3.29 6.93 1.99
N LEU A 17 3.85 7.69 2.95
CA LEU A 17 3.75 7.35 4.37
C LEU A 17 2.86 8.32 5.15
N THR A 18 2.98 9.64 4.91
CA THR A 18 2.36 10.64 5.81
C THR A 18 1.12 11.35 5.26
N CYS A 19 0.78 11.19 3.98
CA CYS A 19 -0.43 11.79 3.41
C CYS A 19 -1.68 11.25 4.14
N PRO A 20 -2.74 12.05 4.39
CA PRO A 20 -3.92 11.59 5.12
C PRO A 20 -4.53 10.29 4.58
N PHE A 21 -4.56 10.13 3.26
CA PHE A 21 -5.02 8.89 2.62
C PHE A 21 -4.08 7.71 2.89
N ALA A 22 -2.77 7.91 2.75
CA ALA A 22 -1.78 6.88 3.04
C ALA A 22 -1.79 6.46 4.52
N ALA A 23 -1.85 7.42 5.45
CA ALA A 23 -1.94 7.17 6.88
C ALA A 23 -3.18 6.33 7.24
N LEU A 24 -4.32 6.59 6.57
CA LEU A 24 -5.53 5.79 6.73
C LEU A 24 -5.33 4.34 6.25
N VAL A 25 -4.73 4.15 5.07
CA VAL A 25 -4.40 2.83 4.51
C VAL A 25 -3.47 2.03 5.44
N TRP A 26 -2.38 2.65 5.92
CA TRP A 26 -1.45 2.01 6.86
C TRP A 26 -2.12 1.66 8.20
N SER A 27 -2.96 2.56 8.73
CA SER A 27 -3.70 2.34 9.96
C SER A 27 -4.69 1.16 9.85
N GLN A 28 -5.36 1.00 8.70
CA GLN A 28 -6.27 -0.12 8.44
C GLN A 28 -5.52 -1.47 8.44
N LEU A 29 -4.30 -1.48 7.92
CA LEU A 29 -3.41 -2.65 7.97
C LEU A 29 -2.80 -2.91 9.35
N GLY A 30 -2.97 -1.99 10.32
CA GLY A 30 -2.35 -2.07 11.64
C GLY A 30 -0.84 -1.83 11.61
N ILE A 31 -0.34 -1.11 10.60
CA ILE A 31 1.08 -0.84 10.41
C ILE A 31 1.38 0.59 10.83
N ASP A 32 2.31 0.76 11.77
CA ASP A 32 2.79 2.10 12.16
C ASP A 32 3.97 2.52 11.25
N THR A 33 3.72 3.53 10.41
CA THR A 33 4.72 4.11 9.50
C THR A 33 5.31 5.42 10.01
N ARG A 34 5.01 5.83 11.25
CA ARG A 34 5.52 7.09 11.81
C ARG A 34 7.04 7.05 11.96
N GLY A 35 7.71 8.04 11.38
CA GLY A 35 9.17 8.15 11.40
C GLY A 35 9.89 7.21 10.43
N CYS A 36 9.16 6.37 9.69
CA CYS A 36 9.73 5.56 8.62
C CYS A 36 10.08 6.42 7.41
N LYS A 37 11.04 5.94 6.61
CA LYS A 37 11.38 6.50 5.30
C LYS A 37 11.07 5.46 4.23
N VAL A 38 10.66 5.90 3.05
CA VAL A 38 10.42 5.02 1.89
C VAL A 38 11.69 4.27 1.51
N SER A 39 12.86 4.90 1.67
CA SER A 39 14.16 4.25 1.45
C SER A 39 14.50 3.14 2.46
N ALA A 40 13.79 3.08 3.58
CA ALA A 40 13.97 2.08 4.64
C ALA A 40 12.64 1.36 4.96
N ILE A 41 11.77 1.19 3.96
CA ILE A 41 10.43 0.64 4.19
C ILE A 41 10.45 -0.79 4.75
N SER A 42 11.51 -1.56 4.49
CA SER A 42 11.70 -2.90 5.05
C SER A 42 11.94 -2.90 6.57
N THR A 43 12.24 -1.75 7.19
CA THR A 43 12.39 -1.65 8.65
C THR A 43 11.06 -1.39 9.36
N VAL A 44 9.95 -1.33 8.62
CA VAL A 44 8.62 -1.13 9.20
C VAL A 44 8.28 -2.33 10.09
N PRO A 45 7.76 -2.09 11.31
CA PRO A 45 7.42 -3.18 12.22
C PRO A 45 6.37 -4.10 11.60
N HIS A 46 6.66 -5.40 11.61
CA HIS A 46 5.74 -6.44 11.16
C HIS A 46 4.56 -6.57 12.13
N PRO A 47 3.31 -6.44 11.67
CA PRO A 47 2.16 -6.66 12.53
C PRO A 47 1.83 -8.15 12.64
N THR A 48 1.50 -8.62 13.84
CA THR A 48 1.19 -10.03 14.16
C THR A 48 0.09 -10.65 13.29
N ARG A 49 -0.77 -9.82 12.70
CA ARG A 49 -1.90 -10.20 11.83
C ARG A 49 -1.47 -10.64 10.43
N LEU A 50 -0.31 -10.23 9.94
CA LEU A 50 0.12 -10.48 8.57
C LEU A 50 1.09 -11.66 8.51
N PRO A 51 1.14 -12.43 7.42
CA PRO A 51 2.22 -13.40 7.20
C PRO A 51 3.59 -12.70 7.25
N SER A 52 4.58 -13.33 7.89
CA SER A 52 5.95 -12.82 7.94
C SER A 52 6.71 -13.02 6.64
N GLU A 53 6.36 -14.08 5.92
CA GLU A 53 6.95 -14.47 4.66
C GLU A 53 6.58 -13.45 3.58
N HIS A 54 7.59 -13.01 2.82
CA HIS A 54 7.47 -11.97 1.80
C HIS A 54 6.85 -10.65 2.29
N PHE A 55 6.95 -10.31 3.58
CA PHE A 55 6.41 -9.07 4.11
C PHE A 55 6.97 -7.81 3.40
N ASP A 56 8.26 -7.80 3.04
CA ASP A 56 8.84 -6.70 2.26
C ASP A 56 8.12 -6.54 0.91
N CYS A 57 7.77 -7.65 0.25
CA CYS A 57 7.01 -7.63 -0.99
C CYS A 57 5.57 -7.15 -0.76
N PHE A 58 4.96 -7.50 0.36
CA PHE A 58 3.65 -6.99 0.76
C PHE A 58 3.68 -5.47 0.93
N LEU A 59 4.67 -4.96 1.67
CA LEU A 59 4.89 -3.53 1.84
C LEU A 59 5.05 -2.87 0.48
N LEU A 60 5.96 -3.35 -0.36
CA LEU A 60 6.20 -2.85 -1.72
C LEU A 60 4.91 -2.79 -2.56
N LEU A 61 4.06 -3.81 -2.48
CA LEU A 61 2.79 -3.85 -3.21
C LEU A 61 1.82 -2.75 -2.74
N VAL A 62 1.64 -2.56 -1.44
CA VAL A 62 0.79 -1.50 -0.88
C VAL A 62 1.35 -0.13 -1.24
N THR A 63 2.67 0.02 -1.13
CA THR A 63 3.41 1.24 -1.49
C THR A 63 3.20 1.59 -2.97
N TRP A 64 3.24 0.58 -3.84
CA TRP A 64 2.98 0.71 -5.28
C TRP A 64 1.55 1.15 -5.57
N GLN A 65 0.54 0.58 -4.89
CA GLN A 65 -0.84 1.03 -5.05
C GLN A 65 -1.03 2.49 -4.60
N LEU A 66 -0.44 2.87 -3.46
CA LEU A 66 -0.51 4.26 -2.98
C LEU A 66 0.09 5.25 -3.98
N TRP A 67 1.22 4.89 -4.59
CA TRP A 67 1.84 5.70 -5.64
C TRP A 67 0.95 5.78 -6.90
N LYS A 68 0.43 4.65 -7.40
CA LYS A 68 -0.48 4.62 -8.55
C LYS A 68 -1.75 5.44 -8.30
N HIS A 69 -2.37 5.26 -7.13
CA HIS A 69 -3.57 5.99 -6.74
C HIS A 69 -3.35 7.50 -6.79
N ARG A 70 -2.25 7.99 -6.21
CA ARG A 70 -1.89 9.41 -6.27
C ARG A 70 -1.66 9.90 -7.69
N LYS A 71 -0.99 9.10 -8.52
CA LYS A 71 -0.79 9.43 -9.93
C LYS A 71 -2.14 9.57 -10.66
N ASP A 72 -3.07 8.65 -10.43
CA ASP A 72 -4.41 8.70 -11.01
C ASP A 72 -5.23 9.89 -10.51
N MET A 73 -5.10 10.29 -9.24
CA MET A 73 -5.75 11.50 -8.72
C MET A 73 -5.24 12.77 -9.40
N VAL A 74 -3.94 12.85 -9.70
CA VAL A 74 -3.33 14.01 -10.35
C VAL A 74 -3.66 14.06 -11.84
N LEU A 75 -3.67 12.90 -12.53
CA LEU A 75 -3.90 12.85 -13.98
C LEU A 75 -5.37 12.82 -14.38
N ASN A 76 -6.22 12.13 -13.61
CA ASN A 76 -7.61 11.82 -14.00
C ASN A 76 -8.65 12.47 -13.09
N GLU A 77 -8.24 13.34 -12.15
CA GLU A 77 -9.12 13.94 -11.13
C GLU A 77 -9.96 12.91 -10.35
N ALA A 78 -9.45 11.67 -10.26
CA ALA A 78 -10.16 10.58 -9.64
C ALA A 78 -10.36 10.85 -8.14
N HIS A 79 -11.55 10.54 -7.62
CA HIS A 79 -11.81 10.65 -6.18
C HIS A 79 -11.08 9.53 -5.41
N PRO A 80 -10.58 9.82 -4.19
CA PRO A 80 -9.96 8.81 -3.36
C PRO A 80 -11.02 7.78 -2.92
N TYR A 81 -10.75 6.50 -3.14
CA TYR A 81 -11.66 5.42 -2.78
C TYR A 81 -10.86 4.24 -2.24
N LEU A 82 -11.05 3.93 -0.95
CA LEU A 82 -10.31 2.88 -0.24
C LEU A 82 -10.59 1.50 -0.84
N ASP A 83 -11.85 1.15 -1.11
CA ASP A 83 -12.17 -0.20 -1.59
C ASP A 83 -11.58 -0.46 -2.98
N ARG A 84 -11.39 0.58 -3.79
CA ARG A 84 -10.68 0.46 -5.07
C ARG A 84 -9.21 0.15 -4.84
N LEU A 85 -8.55 0.82 -3.90
CA LEU A 85 -7.17 0.52 -3.55
C LEU A 85 -7.01 -0.93 -3.07
N TRP A 86 -7.94 -1.43 -2.25
CA TRP A 86 -7.90 -2.82 -1.78
C TRP A 86 -8.20 -3.84 -2.89
N THR A 87 -9.14 -3.52 -3.78
CA THR A 87 -9.41 -4.32 -4.97
C THR A 87 -8.18 -4.41 -5.86
N ASP A 88 -7.50 -3.28 -6.10
CA ASP A 88 -6.28 -3.20 -6.91
C ASP A 88 -5.11 -3.94 -6.23
N CYS A 89 -4.96 -3.82 -4.91
CA CYS A 89 -4.00 -4.61 -4.11
C CYS A 89 -4.21 -6.11 -4.33
N LYS A 90 -5.47 -6.58 -4.25
CA LYS A 90 -5.82 -7.99 -4.41
C LYS A 90 -5.55 -8.51 -5.83
N GLN A 91 -5.86 -7.71 -6.85
CA GLN A 91 -5.57 -8.07 -8.24
C GLN A 91 -4.06 -8.16 -8.49
N ASP A 92 -3.30 -7.15 -8.06
CA ASP A 92 -1.86 -7.10 -8.25
C ASP A 92 -1.14 -8.18 -7.44
N THR A 93 -1.67 -8.59 -6.27
CA THR A 93 -1.10 -9.69 -5.46
C THR A 93 -0.97 -10.98 -6.28
N ARG A 94 -2.00 -11.30 -7.07
CA ARG A 94 -1.99 -12.48 -7.95
C ARG A 94 -1.00 -12.33 -9.11
N LEU A 95 -0.87 -11.12 -9.65
CA LEU A 95 0.10 -10.84 -10.73
C LEU A 95 1.54 -10.92 -10.23
N TRP A 96 1.80 -10.50 -8.99
CA TRP A 96 3.12 -10.54 -8.38
C TRP A 96 3.51 -11.98 -8.04
N SER A 97 2.58 -12.79 -7.51
CA SER A 97 2.84 -14.19 -7.16
C SER A 97 3.20 -15.07 -8.36
N CYS A 98 2.74 -14.73 -9.56
CA CYS A 98 3.16 -15.40 -10.81
C CYS A 98 4.68 -15.33 -11.04
N ARG A 99 5.39 -14.36 -10.46
CA ARG A 99 6.85 -14.20 -10.57
C ARG A 99 7.62 -14.99 -9.51
N TRP A 100 6.93 -15.61 -8.56
CA TRP A 100 7.54 -16.39 -7.48
C TRP A 100 7.55 -17.89 -7.80
N PRO A 101 8.41 -18.67 -7.10
CA PRO A 101 8.32 -20.13 -7.10
C PRO A 101 6.92 -20.61 -6.76
N ALA A 102 6.51 -21.75 -7.34
CA ALA A 102 5.18 -22.30 -7.13
C ALA A 102 4.86 -22.58 -5.65
N ALA A 103 5.88 -22.90 -4.84
CA ALA A 103 5.77 -23.15 -3.41
C ALA A 103 5.36 -21.90 -2.60
N ASP A 104 5.69 -20.70 -3.09
CA ASP A 104 5.47 -19.43 -2.38
C ASP A 104 4.16 -18.74 -2.79
N ARG A 105 3.53 -19.21 -3.87
CA ARG A 105 2.24 -18.67 -4.35
C ARG A 105 1.11 -18.71 -3.32
N PRO A 106 0.98 -19.74 -2.45
CA PRO A 106 -0.03 -19.75 -1.38
C PRO A 106 0.10 -18.56 -0.40
N ILE A 107 1.27 -17.94 -0.27
CA ILE A 107 1.48 -16.77 0.59
C ILE A 107 0.68 -15.57 0.06
N ALA A 108 0.61 -15.43 -1.28
CA ALA A 108 -0.21 -14.40 -1.92
C ALA A 108 -1.72 -14.64 -1.72
N ASP A 109 -2.15 -15.91 -1.67
CA ASP A 109 -3.52 -16.25 -1.33
C ASP A 109 -3.85 -15.88 0.13
N ALA A 110 -2.89 -16.01 1.05
CA ALA A 110 -3.05 -15.57 2.44
C ALA A 110 -3.19 -14.04 2.61
N TRP A 111 -2.68 -13.25 1.67
CA TRP A 111 -2.86 -11.79 1.67
C TRP A 111 -4.23 -11.35 1.17
N CYS A 112 -4.88 -12.12 0.29
CA CYS A 112 -6.17 -11.75 -0.28
C CYS A 112 -7.29 -11.53 0.77
N PRO A 113 -7.42 -12.37 1.83
CA PRO A 113 -8.34 -12.13 2.93
C PRO A 113 -8.06 -10.83 3.70
N VAL A 114 -6.78 -10.45 3.85
CA VAL A 114 -6.39 -9.21 4.52
C VAL A 114 -7.03 -8.02 3.79
N PHE A 115 -6.84 -7.92 2.48
CA PHE A 115 -7.41 -6.84 1.67
C PHE A 115 -8.94 -6.89 1.58
N SER A 116 -9.54 -8.08 1.66
CA SER A 116 -11.00 -8.22 1.55
C SER A 116 -11.73 -7.90 2.86
N SER A 117 -11.00 -7.80 3.98
CA SER A 117 -11.53 -7.46 5.31
C SER A 117 -11.43 -5.97 5.65
N MET A 118 -10.92 -5.16 4.72
CA MET A 118 -10.79 -3.71 4.83
C MET A 118 -11.92 -3.03 4.08
#